data_AF-A0A1E5PZV8-F1
#
_entry.id   AF-A0A1E5PZV8-F1
#
_cell.length_a   1.000
_cell.length_b   1.000
_cell.length_c   1.000
_cell.angle_alpha   90.00
_cell.angle_beta   90.00
_cell.angle_gamma   90.00
#
_symmetry.space_group_name_H-M   'P 1'
#
loop_
_entity.id
_entity.type
_entity.pdbx_description
1 polymer ?
#
loop_
_entity_poly.entity_id
_entity_poly.type
_entity_poly.pdbx_seq_one_letter_code
_entity_poly.pdbx_strand_id
1 'polypeptide(L)'
;MGEISVNREHLDRLLADSAGTYGAPYQRAFAELARTHRGQPVTTILPLLRRAADQALLGFARQDLWEQAQAISSGEPYALRITVT
;
A
#
# COMPACT_ATOMS: atom_id res chain seq x y z
N MET A 1 0.36 11.73 3.65
CA MET A 1 -0.99 11.15 3.45
C MET A 1 -0.95 10.69 2.01
N GLY A 2 -0.82 9.40 1.74
CA GLY A 2 -0.50 8.93 0.39
C GLY A 2 -1.70 8.85 -0.52
N GLU A 3 -1.42 9.11 -1.79
CA GLU A 3 -2.41 9.14 -2.86
C GLU A 3 -2.02 8.09 -3.90
N ILE A 4 -2.89 7.11 -4.16
CA ILE A 4 -2.71 6.18 -5.28
C ILE A 4 -3.51 6.71 -6.46
N SER A 5 -2.86 6.82 -7.63
CA SER A 5 -3.58 6.89 -8.90
C SER A 5 -3.81 5.47 -9.42
N VAL A 6 -5.07 5.06 -9.54
CA VAL A 6 -5.46 3.77 -10.13
C VAL A 6 -6.15 4.03 -11.46
N ASN A 7 -5.68 3.35 -12.51
CA ASN A 7 -6.25 3.42 -13.84
C ASN A 7 -7.68 2.84 -13.83
N ARG A 8 -8.63 3.49 -14.52
CA ARG A 8 -10.06 3.12 -14.52
C ARG A 8 -10.35 1.65 -14.83
N GLU A 9 -9.55 1.03 -15.70
CA GLU A 9 -9.65 -0.41 -16.03
C GLU A 9 -9.31 -1.34 -14.85
N HIS A 10 -8.39 -0.91 -13.97
CA HIS A 10 -8.09 -1.61 -12.72
C HIS A 10 -9.10 -1.27 -11.63
N LEU A 11 -9.78 -0.14 -11.73
CA LEU A 11 -10.79 0.32 -10.80
C LEU A 11 -12.11 -0.45 -10.91
N ASP A 12 -12.60 -0.74 -12.11
CA ASP A 12 -13.79 -1.58 -12.27
C ASP A 12 -13.58 -2.96 -11.61
N ARG A 13 -12.34 -3.45 -11.61
CA ARG A 13 -11.91 -4.67 -10.90
C ARG A 13 -11.79 -4.49 -9.38
N LEU A 14 -11.50 -3.27 -8.91
CA LEU A 14 -11.32 -2.91 -7.50
C LEU A 14 -12.66 -2.56 -6.83
N LEU A 15 -13.64 -2.06 -7.59
CA LEU A 15 -14.99 -1.70 -7.16
C LEU A 15 -16.01 -2.84 -7.32
N ALA A 16 -15.91 -3.67 -8.36
CA ALA A 16 -16.71 -4.89 -8.47
C ALA A 16 -16.43 -5.88 -7.33
N ASP A 17 -15.30 -5.68 -6.64
CA ASP A 17 -14.82 -6.46 -5.53
C ASP A 17 -14.49 -5.52 -4.36
N SER A 18 -15.44 -4.66 -3.98
CA SER A 18 -15.34 -3.67 -2.90
C SER A 18 -15.05 -4.26 -1.50
N ALA A 19 -14.79 -5.58 -1.43
CA ALA A 19 -14.23 -6.31 -0.31
C ALA A 19 -13.27 -7.47 -0.74
N GLY A 20 -12.58 -7.41 -1.88
CA GLY A 20 -11.78 -8.55 -2.36
C GLY A 20 -10.45 -8.30 -3.07
N THR A 21 -10.23 -9.11 -4.09
CA THR A 21 -9.09 -10.00 -4.39
C THR A 21 -7.71 -9.34 -4.51
N TYR A 22 -7.62 -8.03 -4.75
CA TYR A 22 -6.35 -7.33 -5.02
C TYR A 22 -6.01 -6.21 -4.01
N GLY A 23 -7.01 -5.54 -3.45
CA GLY A 23 -6.81 -4.59 -2.34
C GLY A 23 -6.56 -5.29 -1.01
N ALA A 24 -7.25 -6.42 -0.76
CA ALA A 24 -7.09 -7.21 0.46
C ALA A 24 -5.67 -7.79 0.64
N PRO A 25 -4.98 -8.31 -0.40
CA PRO A 25 -3.57 -8.70 -0.30
C PRO A 25 -2.65 -7.56 0.13
N TYR A 26 -2.77 -6.37 -0.47
CA TYR A 26 -1.91 -5.24 -0.11
C TYR A 26 -2.19 -4.74 1.30
N GLN A 27 -3.46 -4.61 1.69
CA GLN A 27 -3.84 -4.20 3.05
C GLN A 27 -3.37 -5.22 4.09
N ARG A 28 -3.47 -6.53 3.81
CA ARG A 28 -2.92 -7.57 4.68
C ARG A 28 -1.40 -7.47 4.80
N ALA A 29 -0.69 -7.29 3.69
CA ALA A 29 0.76 -7.12 3.69
C ALA A 29 1.16 -5.87 4.50
N PHE A 30 0.45 -4.76 4.32
CA PHE A 30 0.68 -3.54 5.10
C PHE A 30 0.45 -3.79 6.60
N ALA A 31 -0.66 -4.44 6.99
CA ALA A 31 -0.96 -4.74 8.38
C ALA A 31 0.08 -5.69 9.01
N GLU A 32 0.55 -6.70 8.25
CA GLU A 32 1.59 -7.61 8.70
C GLU A 32 2.92 -6.89 8.90
N LEU A 33 3.33 -6.06 7.95
CA LEU A 33 4.55 -5.25 8.06
C LEU A 33 4.45 -4.24 9.21
N ALA A 34 3.30 -3.59 9.40
CA ALA A 34 3.05 -2.69 10.54
C ALA A 34 3.20 -3.40 11.89
N ARG A 35 2.81 -4.68 11.97
CA ARG A 35 2.93 -5.48 13.19
C ARG A 35 4.37 -5.95 13.45
N THR A 36 5.11 -6.29 12.40
CA THR A 36 6.39 -7.01 12.50
C THR A 36 7.63 -6.15 12.29
N HIS A 37 7.50 -5.02 11.59
CA HIS A 37 8.61 -4.14 11.19
C HIS A 37 8.51 -2.73 11.81
N ARG A 38 7.67 -2.55 12.84
CA ARG A 38 7.64 -1.30 13.61
C ARG A 38 9.03 -1.02 14.21
N GLY A 39 9.49 0.23 14.11
CA GLY A 39 10.82 0.65 14.57
C GLY A 39 11.97 0.22 13.65
N GLN A 40 11.72 -0.52 12.57
CA GLN A 40 12.75 -0.85 11.58
C GLN A 40 13.03 0.35 10.65
N PRO A 41 14.22 0.43 10.05
CA PRO A 41 14.54 1.47 9.07
C PRO A 41 13.61 1.42 7.85
N VAL A 42 13.27 2.61 7.33
CA VAL A 42 12.50 2.76 6.09
C VAL A 42 13.10 1.97 4.93
N THR A 43 14.43 1.93 4.82
CA THR A 43 15.17 1.17 3.80
C THR A 43 14.93 -0.33 3.86
N THR A 44 14.56 -0.87 5.03
CA THR A 44 14.20 -2.28 5.23
C THR A 44 12.75 -2.54 4.81
N ILE A 45 11.84 -1.60 5.11
CA ILE A 45 10.39 -1.77 4.88
C ILE A 45 10.00 -1.47 3.43
N LEU A 46 10.63 -0.47 2.81
CA LEU A 46 10.33 0.01 1.46
C LEU A 46 10.33 -1.10 0.37
N PRO A 47 11.35 -1.97 0.25
CA PRO A 47 11.34 -3.02 -0.77
C PRO A 47 10.23 -4.07 -0.54
N LEU A 48 9.81 -4.29 0.72
CA LEU A 48 8.73 -5.21 1.05
C LEU A 48 7.37 -4.65 0.60
N LEU A 49 7.14 -3.35 0.85
CA LEU A 49 5.95 -2.66 0.35
C LEU A 49 5.91 -2.61 -1.18
N ARG A 50 7.06 -2.38 -1.84
CA ARG A 50 7.14 -2.39 -3.30
C ARG A 50 6.70 -3.74 -3.86
N ARG A 51 7.20 -4.83 -3.29
CA ARG A 51 6.82 -6.19 -3.71
C ARG A 51 5.32 -6.46 -3.49
N ALA A 52 4.77 -6.03 -2.36
CA ALA A 52 3.34 -6.19 -2.09
C ALA A 52 2.48 -5.39 -3.08
N ALA A 53 2.90 -4.17 -3.42
CA ALA A 53 2.25 -3.34 -4.42
C ALA A 53 2.28 -3.99 -5.81
N ASP A 54 3.44 -4.49 -6.23
CA ASP A 54 3.60 -5.18 -7.51
C ASP A 54 2.73 -6.45 -7.60
N GLN A 55 2.65 -7.24 -6.52
CA GLN A 55 1.79 -8.43 -6.44
C GLN A 55 0.29 -8.08 -6.47
N ALA A 56 -0.09 -6.94 -5.92
CA ALA A 56 -1.45 -6.42 -5.95
C ALA A 56 -1.76 -5.65 -7.24
N LEU A 57 -0.80 -5.52 -8.17
CA LEU A 57 -0.89 -4.71 -9.39
C LEU A 57 -1.25 -3.24 -9.09
N LEU A 58 -0.80 -2.73 -7.94
CA LEU A 58 -1.02 -1.37 -7.50
C LEU A 58 0.16 -0.49 -7.91
N GLY A 59 -0.10 0.48 -8.79
CA GLY A 59 0.88 1.41 -9.34
C GLY A 59 1.27 2.55 -8.41
N PHE A 60 1.63 2.26 -7.15
CA PHE A 60 2.05 3.29 -6.20
C PHE A 60 3.27 4.08 -6.70
N ALA A 61 3.24 5.40 -6.53
CA ALA A 61 4.43 6.20 -6.75
C ALA A 61 5.48 5.87 -5.68
N ARG A 62 6.75 6.13 -6.01
CA ARG A 62 7.87 5.90 -5.09
C ARG A 62 7.67 6.67 -3.77
N GLN A 63 7.16 7.89 -3.86
CA GLN A 63 6.90 8.74 -2.71
C GLN A 63 5.84 8.12 -1.78
N ASP A 64 4.76 7.57 -2.33
CA ASP A 64 3.72 6.94 -1.52
C ASP A 64 4.22 5.71 -0.76
N LEU A 65 5.09 4.90 -1.40
CA LEU A 65 5.69 3.74 -0.73
C LEU A 65 6.66 4.17 0.38
N TRP A 66 7.35 5.30 0.18
CA TRP A 66 8.24 5.86 1.20
C TRP A 66 7.45 6.39 2.40
N GLU A 67 6.38 7.14 2.17
CA GLU A 67 5.49 7.61 3.24
C GLU A 67 4.88 6.45 4.04
N GLN A 68 4.49 5.36 3.35
CA GLN A 68 4.00 4.14 3.98
C GLN A 68 5.05 3.43 4.83
N ALA A 69 6.27 3.30 4.31
CA ALA A 69 7.38 2.72 5.05
C ALA A 69 7.72 3.55 6.30
N GLN A 70 7.66 4.88 6.18
CA GLN A 70 7.86 5.79 7.30
C GLN A 70 6.77 5.63 8.37
N ALA A 71 5.50 5.49 7.97
CA ALA A 71 4.40 5.27 8.90
C ALA A 71 4.50 3.93 9.63
N ILE A 72 4.89 2.85 8.93
CA ILE A 72 5.19 1.55 9.57
C ILE A 72 6.34 1.69 10.56
N SER A 73 7.42 2.37 10.16
CA SER A 73 8.60 2.59 10.99
C SER A 73 8.25 3.35 12.27
N SER A 74 7.52 4.47 12.17
CA SER A 74 7.12 5.30 13.31
C SER A 74 5.94 4.72 14.10
N GLY A 75 5.18 3.79 13.53
CA GLY A 75 3.97 3.28 14.12
C GLY A 75 2.77 4.22 14.02
N GLU A 76 2.84 5.25 13.18
CA GLU A 76 1.76 6.20 12.95
C GLU A 76 0.64 5.58 12.11
N PRO A 77 -0.62 5.96 12.35
CA PRO A 77 -1.72 5.56 11.48
C PRO A 77 -1.50 6.11 10.08
N TYR A 78 -1.64 5.25 9.07
CA TYR A 78 -1.54 5.63 7.67
C TYR A 78 -2.89 5.49 6.97
N ALA A 79 -3.40 6.61 6.44
CA ALA A 79 -4.60 6.62 5.62
C ALA A 79 -4.23 6.56 4.13
N LEU A 80 -4.83 5.61 3.42
CA LEU A 80 -4.71 5.44 1.98
C LEU A 80 -5.87 6.14 1.27
N ARG A 81 -5.56 7.07 0.36
CA ARG A 81 -6.53 7.65 -0.57
C ARG A 81 -6.33 7.04 -1.95
N ILE A 82 -7.41 6.54 -2.53
CA ILE A 82 -7.43 5.95 -3.87
C ILE A 82 -8.11 6.97 -4.78
N THR A 83 -7.34 7.60 -5.65
CA THR A 83 -7.81 8.48 -6.71
C THR A 83 -7.94 7.67 -8.00
N VAL A 84 -9.07 7.84 -8.66
CA VAL A 84 -9.41 7.15 -9.90
C VAL A 84 -9.23 8.13 -11.05
N THR A 85 -8.47 7.74 -12.06
CA THR A 85 -8.32 8.49 -13.31
C THR A 85 -8.80 7.66 -14.49
#